data_AF-A0A1E3QRT7-F1
#
_entry.id   AF-A0A1E3QRT7-F1
#
_cell.length_a   1.000
_cell.length_b   1.000
_cell.length_c   1.000
_cell.angle_alpha   90.00
_cell.angle_beta   90.00
_cell.angle_gamma   90.00
#
_symmetry.space_group_name_H-M   'P 1'
#
loop_
_entity.id
_entity.type
_entity.pdbx_description
1 polymer ?
#
loop_
_entity_poly.entity_id
_entity_poly.type
_entity_poly.pdbx_seq_one_letter_code
_entity_poly.pdbx_strand_id
1 'polypeptide(L)'
;MATPLSSNVRLKDPRQKSSNPTLCHGAMIGRTTSPSWATRLHLLRSSSVSTGSHTPPRVRQSSLPNPLLQDPFNYVTLEKRISEIYRRYPRMHKVPIPPQTFIQVIEACRELEKQTERSQNFNSRPVFVSKDNQPSLMKLLDFQGKYKSSDVETKLLGRFLARFHVDFYEGLTAESPIKAYITGDPVPAVDRIILVFRDIPTFSRAKMETKLAFTALRVLLQKHNDYYSAFKLIDETVNHKYYLLARESMLLRHTIPKLGLWYAGFHGIIEISSLLAGVDSTFLIHYNMFMLSIAYLSATASFLMISNMRTNFLLNGNRVRWRSSTSISYRIYHHNELKMMDRIVVAFEETMERNPMNFHLGRDWVLQDILSQQMLQQGIILEEDVSSYQQEEQRRLEITDPKIDKLRKHIHHQLRTRRMMLQEDELESMFKEYWMKGGDGFEWAEPDQDPAEMERVLKQVGTQTEPRPVTRQIC
;
A
#
# COMPACT_ATOMS: atom_id res chain seq x y z
N MET A 1 9.20 63.39 -1.51
CA MET A 1 10.47 62.67 -1.76
C MET A 1 10.16 61.18 -1.72
N ALA A 2 10.01 60.58 -2.90
CA ALA A 2 9.71 59.16 -3.07
C ALA A 2 10.51 58.69 -4.29
N THR A 3 11.37 57.69 -4.08
CA THR A 3 12.18 57.05 -5.12
C THR A 3 11.50 55.76 -5.59
N PRO A 4 11.35 55.51 -6.90
CA PRO A 4 10.94 54.22 -7.41
C PRO A 4 12.17 53.38 -7.80
N LEU A 5 12.21 52.12 -7.35
CA LEU A 5 13.16 51.12 -7.81
C LEU A 5 12.51 50.27 -8.89
N SER A 6 12.97 50.44 -10.13
CA SER A 6 12.73 49.53 -11.24
C SER A 6 13.72 48.37 -11.18
N SER A 7 13.25 47.13 -11.30
CA SER A 7 14.10 46.05 -11.80
C SER A 7 13.29 45.16 -12.75
N ASN A 8 13.61 45.31 -14.04
CA ASN A 8 13.15 44.46 -15.13
C ASN A 8 13.99 43.18 -15.13
N VAL A 9 13.38 42.03 -14.80
CA VAL A 9 13.98 40.72 -15.07
C VAL A 9 13.25 40.09 -16.25
N ARG A 10 13.97 40.07 -17.37
CA ARG A 10 13.58 39.54 -18.68
C ARG A 10 13.78 38.02 -18.69
N LEU A 11 12.70 37.25 -18.58
CA LEU A 11 12.73 35.80 -18.79
C LEU A 11 12.91 35.50 -20.28
N LYS A 12 14.00 34.79 -20.62
CA LYS A 12 14.25 34.21 -21.95
C LYS A 12 13.54 32.87 -22.05
N ASP A 13 12.56 32.76 -22.93
CA ASP A 13 12.04 31.50 -23.45
C ASP A 13 13.05 30.85 -24.42
N PRO A 14 13.27 29.53 -24.34
CA PRO A 14 13.79 28.79 -25.46
C PRO A 14 12.83 27.63 -25.80
N ARG A 15 12.13 27.76 -26.94
CA ARG A 15 11.88 26.68 -27.91
C ARG A 15 10.90 27.15 -29.00
N GLN A 16 11.45 27.61 -30.11
CA GLN A 16 10.76 27.60 -31.40
C GLN A 16 11.39 26.54 -32.33
N LYS A 17 10.51 25.65 -32.79
CA LYS A 17 10.32 25.15 -34.16
C LYS A 17 11.54 24.68 -34.97
N SER A 18 11.48 23.41 -35.37
CA SER A 18 11.90 23.00 -36.72
C SER A 18 10.78 22.19 -37.37
N SER A 19 10.17 22.79 -38.39
CA SER A 19 9.30 22.13 -39.38
C SER A 19 10.11 21.94 -40.65
N ASN A 20 10.09 20.76 -41.27
CA ASN A 20 9.61 20.57 -42.65
C ASN A 20 9.82 19.14 -43.20
N PRO A 21 9.11 18.78 -44.29
CA PRO A 21 8.57 17.45 -44.52
C PRO A 21 9.31 16.69 -45.63
N THR A 22 8.98 15.41 -45.79
CA THR A 22 9.18 14.73 -47.07
C THR A 22 8.07 13.70 -47.31
N LEU A 23 7.28 13.98 -48.33
CA LEU A 23 6.40 13.05 -49.03
C LEU A 23 7.24 11.93 -49.66
N CYS A 24 6.74 10.69 -49.60
CA CYS A 24 6.82 9.75 -50.71
C CYS A 24 5.47 9.05 -50.87
N HIS A 25 4.95 9.14 -52.09
CA HIS A 25 3.68 8.62 -52.57
C HIS A 25 3.87 7.26 -53.25
N GLY A 26 2.80 6.45 -53.26
CA GLY A 26 2.50 5.43 -54.28
C GLY A 26 2.93 4.00 -53.94
N ALA A 27 2.17 2.94 -54.24
CA ALA A 27 0.80 2.74 -54.73
C ALA A 27 0.53 1.21 -54.81
N MET A 28 -0.73 0.85 -55.07
CA MET A 28 -1.32 -0.45 -55.46
C MET A 28 -1.88 -1.32 -54.32
N ILE A 29 -3.21 -1.46 -54.16
CA ILE A 29 -4.20 -2.20 -55.00
C ILE A 29 -3.83 -3.70 -55.06
N GLY A 30 -4.63 -4.68 -54.62
CA GLY A 30 -6.00 -4.72 -54.12
C GLY A 30 -6.46 -6.18 -53.90
N ARG A 31 -7.79 -6.36 -53.80
CA ARG A 31 -8.60 -7.62 -53.84
C ARG A 31 -8.67 -8.42 -52.53
N THR A 32 -9.80 -8.39 -51.80
CA THR A 32 -11.05 -9.16 -51.99
C THR A 32 -10.84 -10.67 -52.07
N THR A 33 -11.25 -11.40 -51.02
CA THR A 33 -12.09 -12.62 -51.06
C THR A 33 -12.27 -13.18 -49.63
N SER A 34 -13.48 -13.05 -49.08
CA SER A 34 -14.15 -14.16 -48.36
C SER A 34 -14.79 -15.08 -49.44
N PRO A 35 -15.36 -16.29 -49.17
CA PRO A 35 -15.92 -16.79 -47.90
C PRO A 35 -15.78 -18.32 -47.64
N SER A 36 -16.52 -18.79 -46.62
CA SER A 36 -16.80 -20.19 -46.20
C SER A 36 -15.60 -20.89 -45.53
N TRP A 37 -15.73 -21.74 -44.51
CA TRP A 37 -16.36 -23.07 -44.44
C TRP A 37 -16.84 -23.30 -42.97
N ALA A 38 -18.11 -23.64 -42.75
CA ALA A 38 -18.66 -24.99 -42.74
C ALA A 38 -18.60 -25.68 -41.36
N THR A 39 -19.78 -25.66 -40.73
CA THR A 39 -20.36 -26.62 -39.80
C THR A 39 -19.81 -28.05 -39.95
N ARG A 40 -19.34 -28.65 -38.84
CA ARG A 40 -19.23 -30.11 -38.72
C ARG A 40 -19.85 -30.58 -37.41
N LEU A 41 -21.12 -30.95 -37.53
CA LEU A 41 -21.79 -31.93 -36.69
C LEU A 41 -21.05 -33.26 -36.76
N HIS A 42 -20.77 -33.86 -35.61
CA HIS A 42 -20.69 -35.32 -35.51
C HIS A 42 -21.58 -35.77 -34.35
N LEU A 43 -22.59 -36.55 -34.73
CA LEU A 43 -23.53 -37.27 -33.90
C LEU A 43 -22.84 -38.40 -33.13
N LEU A 44 -23.17 -38.45 -31.84
CA LEU A 44 -23.65 -39.60 -31.07
C LEU A 44 -23.13 -40.99 -31.48
N ARG A 45 -22.32 -41.58 -30.60
CA ARG A 45 -22.41 -43.01 -30.32
C ARG A 45 -22.67 -43.20 -28.83
N SER A 46 -23.82 -43.79 -28.56
CA SER A 46 -24.40 -44.13 -27.27
C SER A 46 -23.60 -45.23 -26.57
N SER A 47 -23.33 -45.04 -25.29
CA SER A 47 -23.06 -46.13 -24.35
C SER A 47 -23.57 -45.74 -22.96
N SER A 48 -24.74 -46.30 -22.66
CA SER A 48 -25.22 -46.75 -21.36
C SER A 48 -24.87 -45.94 -20.10
N VAL A 49 -25.93 -45.35 -19.57
CA VAL A 49 -26.12 -44.98 -18.17
C VAL A 49 -25.79 -46.16 -17.25
N SER A 50 -24.81 -46.00 -16.37
CA SER A 50 -24.80 -46.67 -15.06
C SER A 50 -24.64 -45.60 -14.00
N THR A 51 -25.70 -45.40 -13.20
CA THR A 51 -25.71 -44.56 -12.01
C THR A 51 -24.82 -45.19 -10.95
N GLY A 52 -23.52 -44.85 -10.98
CA GLY A 52 -22.55 -45.15 -9.92
C GLY A 52 -22.30 -43.90 -9.10
N SER A 53 -22.59 -43.97 -7.80
CA SER A 53 -22.33 -42.94 -6.81
C SER A 53 -20.82 -42.68 -6.67
N HIS A 54 -20.31 -41.70 -7.42
CA HIS A 54 -18.95 -41.20 -7.22
C HIS A 54 -18.91 -40.19 -6.08
N THR A 55 -18.52 -40.68 -4.90
CA THR A 55 -17.81 -39.85 -3.93
C THR A 55 -16.52 -39.34 -4.58
N PRO A 56 -16.15 -38.06 -4.41
CA PRO A 56 -14.90 -37.55 -4.96
C PRO A 56 -13.72 -38.33 -4.35
N PRO A 57 -12.69 -38.67 -5.14
CA PRO A 57 -11.54 -39.37 -4.60
C PRO A 57 -10.90 -38.48 -3.55
N ARG A 58 -10.92 -38.96 -2.30
CA ARG A 58 -10.16 -38.39 -1.20
C ARG A 58 -8.69 -38.44 -1.63
N VAL A 59 -8.17 -37.31 -2.11
CA VAL A 59 -6.75 -37.11 -2.32
C VAL A 59 -6.10 -37.35 -0.95
N ARG A 60 -5.57 -38.56 -0.76
CA ARG A 60 -4.63 -38.83 0.33
C ARG A 60 -3.46 -37.90 0.07
N GLN A 61 -3.44 -36.75 0.74
CA GLN A 61 -2.19 -36.07 1.05
C GLN A 61 -1.35 -37.10 1.79
N SER A 62 -0.51 -37.82 1.04
CA SER A 62 0.52 -38.65 1.62
C SER A 62 1.42 -37.70 2.39
N SER A 63 1.22 -37.65 3.70
CA SER A 63 2.18 -37.14 4.67
C SER A 63 3.39 -38.06 4.67
N LEU A 64 4.13 -38.10 3.55
CA LEU A 64 5.47 -38.60 3.54
C LEU A 64 6.26 -37.68 4.47
N PRO A 65 6.93 -38.21 5.51
CA PRO A 65 7.80 -37.40 6.34
C PRO A 65 8.80 -36.74 5.40
N ASN A 66 8.80 -35.41 5.36
CA ASN A 66 9.63 -34.65 4.44
C ASN A 66 11.08 -35.04 4.79
N PRO A 67 11.80 -35.82 3.96
CA PRO A 67 13.11 -36.38 4.32
C PRO A 67 14.14 -35.27 4.60
N LEU A 68 13.81 -34.05 4.17
CA LEU A 68 14.49 -32.80 4.47
C LEU A 68 14.45 -32.36 5.94
N LEU A 69 13.79 -33.07 6.88
CA LEU A 69 13.68 -32.63 8.29
C LEU A 69 14.44 -33.49 9.31
N GLN A 70 15.07 -34.60 8.92
CA GLN A 70 15.69 -35.53 9.89
C GLN A 70 17.09 -35.14 10.36
N ASP A 71 17.84 -34.35 9.57
CA ASP A 71 19.19 -33.93 9.95
C ASP A 71 19.20 -32.72 10.91
N PRO A 72 20.16 -32.63 11.86
CA PRO A 72 20.30 -31.49 12.74
C PRO A 72 20.50 -30.22 11.93
N PHE A 73 19.70 -29.21 12.25
CA PHE A 73 19.56 -28.05 11.40
C PHE A 73 20.76 -27.09 11.56
N ASN A 74 21.62 -27.01 10.53
CA ASN A 74 22.80 -26.15 10.48
C ASN A 74 23.09 -25.66 9.05
N TYR A 75 24.03 -24.73 8.85
CA TYR A 75 24.34 -24.19 7.51
C TYR A 75 24.75 -25.25 6.48
N VAL A 76 25.48 -26.29 6.90
CA VAL A 76 25.94 -27.36 6.00
C VAL A 76 24.76 -28.21 5.51
N THR A 77 23.85 -28.58 6.41
CA THR A 77 22.62 -29.31 6.07
C THR A 77 21.68 -28.46 5.23
N LEU A 78 21.58 -27.14 5.48
CA LEU A 78 20.83 -26.24 4.63
C LEU A 78 21.41 -26.19 3.22
N GLU A 79 22.73 -26.03 3.07
CA GLU A 79 23.38 -26.05 1.75
C GLU A 79 23.17 -27.38 1.02
N LYS A 80 23.23 -28.51 1.74
CA LYS A 80 22.88 -29.84 1.20
C LYS A 80 21.43 -29.91 0.75
N ARG A 81 20.47 -29.42 1.55
CA ARG A 81 19.04 -29.38 1.22
C ARG A 81 18.77 -28.50 -0.01
N ILE A 82 19.38 -27.32 -0.08
CA ILE A 82 19.30 -26.44 -1.26
C ILE A 82 19.91 -27.16 -2.48
N SER A 83 21.04 -27.84 -2.33
CA SER A 83 21.67 -28.64 -3.38
C SER A 83 20.80 -29.81 -3.85
N GLU A 84 20.08 -30.46 -2.93
CA GLU A 84 19.13 -31.51 -3.24
C GLU A 84 17.91 -30.98 -3.98
N ILE A 85 17.38 -29.81 -3.58
CA ILE A 85 16.34 -29.10 -4.32
C ILE A 85 16.84 -28.80 -5.74
N TYR A 86 18.06 -28.31 -5.90
CA TYR A 86 18.65 -28.10 -7.24
C TYR A 86 18.76 -29.39 -8.06
N ARG A 87 19.09 -30.51 -7.42
CA ARG A 87 19.16 -31.82 -8.08
C ARG A 87 17.79 -32.34 -8.50
N ARG A 88 16.77 -32.09 -7.67
CA ARG A 88 15.39 -32.52 -7.91
C ARG A 88 14.67 -31.67 -8.95
N TYR A 89 15.06 -30.41 -9.09
CA TYR A 89 14.50 -29.47 -10.05
C TYR A 89 15.60 -28.87 -10.94
N PRO A 90 16.15 -29.64 -11.90
CA PRO A 90 17.18 -29.14 -12.81
C PRO A 90 16.58 -28.06 -13.73
N ARG A 91 17.33 -26.98 -13.95
CA ARG A 91 16.95 -25.87 -14.85
C ARG A 91 16.48 -26.33 -16.24
N MET A 92 16.98 -27.46 -16.74
CA MET A 92 16.67 -27.93 -18.09
C MET A 92 15.22 -28.41 -18.26
N HIS A 93 14.49 -28.73 -17.19
CA HIS A 93 13.20 -29.42 -17.31
C HIS A 93 11.96 -28.53 -17.14
N LYS A 94 12.10 -27.21 -16.99
CA LYS A 94 10.97 -26.26 -16.81
C LYS A 94 9.94 -26.71 -15.75
N VAL A 95 10.32 -27.55 -14.79
CA VAL A 95 9.42 -27.97 -13.72
C VAL A 95 9.42 -26.86 -12.67
N PRO A 96 8.28 -26.17 -12.44
CA PRO A 96 8.23 -25.11 -11.44
C PRO A 96 8.42 -25.71 -10.04
N ILE A 97 9.29 -25.10 -9.25
CA ILE A 97 9.46 -25.49 -7.85
C ILE A 97 8.18 -25.09 -7.08
N PRO A 98 7.60 -25.98 -6.25
CA PRO A 98 6.43 -25.63 -5.45
C PRO A 98 6.71 -24.43 -4.53
N PRO A 99 5.79 -23.44 -4.45
CA PRO A 99 5.93 -22.29 -3.54
C PRO A 99 6.20 -22.70 -2.08
N GLN A 100 5.62 -23.81 -1.63
CA GLN A 100 5.83 -24.31 -0.27
C GLN A 100 7.29 -24.71 0.01
N THR A 101 8.00 -25.24 -0.97
CA THR A 101 9.43 -25.59 -0.81
C THR A 101 10.26 -24.33 -0.61
N PHE A 102 9.93 -23.23 -1.30
CA PHE A 102 10.57 -21.93 -1.09
C PHE A 102 10.32 -21.39 0.32
N ILE A 103 9.06 -21.44 0.78
CA ILE A 103 8.68 -20.99 2.12
C ILE A 103 9.45 -21.78 3.18
N GLN A 104 9.52 -23.11 3.04
CA GLN A 104 10.29 -23.96 3.96
C GLN A 104 11.78 -23.60 3.98
N VAL A 105 12.37 -23.28 2.82
CA VAL A 105 13.78 -22.84 2.76
C VAL A 105 13.96 -21.47 3.44
N ILE A 106 13.03 -20.55 3.26
CA ILE A 106 13.06 -19.23 3.89
C ILE A 106 12.92 -19.36 5.42
N GLU A 107 11.94 -20.13 5.89
CA GLU A 107 11.71 -20.41 7.31
C GLU A 107 12.93 -21.09 7.94
N ALA A 108 13.51 -22.05 7.23
CA ALA A 108 14.76 -22.69 7.60
C ALA A 108 15.90 -21.65 7.74
N CYS A 109 16.15 -20.81 6.74
CA CYS A 109 17.16 -19.76 6.83
C CYS A 109 16.97 -18.85 8.05
N ARG A 110 15.72 -18.47 8.34
CA ARG A 110 15.36 -17.59 9.47
C ARG A 110 15.57 -18.27 10.82
N GLU A 111 15.27 -19.55 10.92
CA GLU A 111 15.52 -20.32 12.15
C GLU A 111 17.03 -20.47 12.42
N LEU A 112 17.87 -20.63 11.39
CA LEU A 112 19.33 -20.60 11.58
C LEU A 112 19.83 -19.25 12.08
N GLU A 113 19.25 -18.16 11.56
CA GLU A 113 19.61 -16.81 11.98
C GLU A 113 19.27 -16.58 13.45
N LYS A 114 18.05 -16.96 13.87
CA LYS A 114 17.64 -16.99 15.28
C LYS A 114 18.59 -17.76 16.17
N GLN A 115 18.99 -18.97 15.75
CA GLN A 115 19.93 -19.79 16.52
C GLN A 115 21.31 -19.13 16.61
N THR A 116 21.75 -18.47 15.54
CA THR A 116 23.02 -17.73 15.50
C THR A 116 22.98 -16.51 16.42
N GLU A 117 21.90 -15.72 16.39
CA GLU A 117 21.70 -14.58 17.29
C GLU A 117 21.65 -15.00 18.76
N ARG A 118 20.93 -16.08 19.07
CA ARG A 118 20.90 -16.66 20.43
C ARG A 118 22.29 -17.07 20.91
N SER A 119 23.09 -17.67 20.02
CA SER A 119 24.47 -18.09 20.34
C SER A 119 25.39 -16.88 20.58
N GLN A 120 25.26 -15.82 19.77
CA GLN A 120 26.02 -14.58 19.93
C GLN A 120 25.68 -13.85 21.24
N ASN A 121 24.39 -13.78 21.59
CA ASN A 121 23.94 -13.20 22.85
C ASN A 121 24.38 -14.00 24.09
N PHE A 122 24.66 -15.30 23.93
CA PHE A 122 25.20 -16.12 25.02
C PHE A 122 26.70 -15.88 25.22
N ASN A 123 27.46 -15.74 24.12
CA ASN A 123 28.91 -15.50 24.16
C ASN A 123 29.28 -14.09 24.63
N SER A 124 28.37 -13.11 24.55
CA SER A 124 28.58 -11.77 25.11
C SER A 124 28.47 -11.74 26.65
N ARG A 125 27.99 -12.83 27.28
CA ARG A 125 28.14 -13.02 28.72
C ARG A 125 29.48 -13.73 28.96
N PRO A 126 30.37 -13.20 29.81
CA PRO A 126 31.61 -13.89 30.17
C PRO A 126 31.27 -15.11 31.02
N VAL A 127 30.97 -16.23 30.37
CA VAL A 127 30.84 -17.52 31.04
C VAL A 127 32.27 -18.00 31.29
N PHE A 128 32.67 -18.05 32.57
CA PHE A 128 33.89 -18.72 33.01
C PHE A 128 33.75 -20.23 32.76
N VAL A 129 33.93 -20.65 31.50
CA VAL A 129 33.98 -22.07 31.15
C VAL A 129 35.38 -22.57 31.48
N SER A 130 35.44 -23.51 32.42
CA SER A 130 36.67 -24.25 32.77
C SER A 130 37.30 -24.86 31.52
N LYS A 131 38.61 -24.67 31.36
CA LYS A 131 39.39 -25.01 30.15
C LYS A 131 39.39 -26.49 29.76
N ASP A 132 38.93 -27.39 30.64
CA ASP A 132 39.31 -28.80 30.54
C ASP A 132 38.31 -29.71 29.79
N ASN A 133 37.15 -29.20 29.33
CA ASN A 133 36.07 -30.06 28.78
C ASN A 133 35.51 -29.68 27.37
N GLN A 134 36.26 -28.96 26.52
CA GLN A 134 35.69 -28.39 25.27
C GLN A 134 36.26 -28.84 23.89
N PRO A 135 36.58 -30.12 23.60
CA PRO A 135 37.23 -30.46 22.32
C PRO A 135 36.31 -30.66 21.08
N SER A 136 34.98 -30.81 21.19
CA SER A 136 34.13 -31.15 20.03
C SER A 136 33.08 -30.10 19.63
N LEU A 137 32.54 -29.32 20.57
CA LEU A 137 31.52 -28.29 20.26
C LEU A 137 32.14 -27.02 19.65
N MET A 138 33.37 -26.67 20.04
CA MET A 138 34.11 -25.49 19.57
C MET A 138 34.40 -25.53 18.06
N LYS A 139 34.66 -26.71 17.47
CA LYS A 139 34.91 -26.83 16.02
C LYS A 139 33.68 -26.54 15.15
N LEU A 140 32.46 -26.71 15.68
CA LEU A 140 31.23 -26.32 14.99
C LEU A 140 30.98 -24.80 15.10
N LEU A 141 31.40 -24.20 16.22
CA LEU A 141 31.29 -22.77 16.50
C LEU A 141 32.41 -21.94 15.83
N ASP A 142 33.56 -22.53 15.47
CA ASP A 142 34.65 -21.85 14.76
C ASP A 142 34.26 -21.37 13.35
N PHE A 143 33.20 -21.94 12.75
CA PHE A 143 32.61 -21.41 11.52
C PHE A 143 31.83 -20.09 11.75
N GLN A 144 31.39 -19.81 12.98
CA GLN A 144 30.59 -18.63 13.32
C GLN A 144 31.43 -17.36 13.52
N GLY A 145 32.74 -17.46 13.77
CA GLY A 145 33.59 -16.30 14.08
C GLY A 145 34.01 -15.46 12.87
N LYS A 146 34.03 -16.03 11.66
CA LYS A 146 34.59 -15.36 10.46
C LYS A 146 33.58 -14.61 9.59
N TYR A 147 32.29 -14.91 9.69
CA TYR A 147 31.28 -14.28 8.86
C TYR A 147 30.17 -13.69 9.72
N LYS A 148 29.85 -12.41 9.51
CA LYS A 148 28.61 -11.85 10.07
C LYS A 148 27.44 -12.67 9.53
N SER A 149 26.47 -13.00 10.38
CA SER A 149 25.25 -13.74 9.99
C SER A 149 24.61 -13.14 8.72
N SER A 150 24.66 -11.80 8.62
CA SER A 150 24.22 -11.04 7.45
C SER A 150 24.92 -11.40 6.13
N ASP A 151 26.20 -11.78 6.14
CA ASP A 151 26.94 -12.07 4.92
C ASP A 151 26.63 -13.48 4.40
N VAL A 152 26.35 -14.41 5.31
CA VAL A 152 26.03 -15.80 4.97
C VAL A 152 24.65 -15.87 4.31
N GLU A 153 23.65 -15.18 4.84
CA GLU A 153 22.36 -15.06 4.18
C GLU A 153 22.49 -14.31 2.85
N THR A 154 23.25 -13.21 2.78
CA THR A 154 23.42 -12.48 1.51
C THR A 154 24.05 -13.37 0.43
N LYS A 155 25.02 -14.22 0.80
CA LYS A 155 25.61 -15.19 -0.13
C LYS A 155 24.64 -16.32 -0.47
N LEU A 156 23.92 -16.88 0.50
CA LEU A 156 23.00 -17.99 0.27
C LEU A 156 21.76 -17.55 -0.50
N LEU A 157 21.07 -16.51 -0.01
CA LEU A 157 19.91 -15.91 -0.64
C LEU A 157 20.30 -15.25 -1.97
N GLY A 158 21.44 -14.55 -2.03
CA GLY A 158 21.94 -13.98 -3.28
C GLY A 158 22.27 -15.05 -4.31
N ARG A 159 22.93 -16.16 -3.93
CA ARG A 159 23.13 -17.31 -4.82
C ARG A 159 21.81 -17.97 -5.18
N PHE A 160 20.88 -18.08 -4.25
CA PHE A 160 19.58 -18.68 -4.48
C PHE A 160 18.76 -17.87 -5.48
N LEU A 161 18.61 -16.57 -5.24
CA LEU A 161 17.92 -15.60 -6.09
C LEU A 161 18.62 -15.46 -7.45
N ALA A 162 19.94 -15.27 -7.50
CA ALA A 162 20.68 -15.15 -8.75
C ALA A 162 20.66 -16.44 -9.58
N ARG A 163 20.63 -17.61 -8.93
CA ARG A 163 20.64 -18.90 -9.62
C ARG A 163 19.23 -19.37 -9.99
N PHE A 164 18.18 -18.83 -9.39
CA PHE A 164 16.82 -19.05 -9.88
C PHE A 164 16.28 -17.91 -10.74
N HIS A 165 16.98 -16.78 -10.88
CA HIS A 165 16.55 -15.51 -11.51
C HIS A 165 15.79 -15.55 -12.86
N VAL A 166 15.74 -16.68 -13.58
CA VAL A 166 14.94 -16.85 -14.80
C VAL A 166 13.69 -17.70 -14.52
N ASP A 167 13.82 -18.84 -13.86
CA ASP A 167 12.69 -19.77 -13.57
C ASP A 167 11.96 -19.45 -12.25
N PHE A 168 12.61 -18.69 -11.36
CA PHE A 168 12.08 -18.22 -10.07
C PHE A 168 10.81 -17.42 -10.29
N TYR A 169 10.78 -16.54 -11.30
CA TYR A 169 9.76 -15.51 -11.41
C TYR A 169 8.45 -15.97 -12.04
N GLU A 170 8.46 -17.08 -12.79
CA GLU A 170 7.21 -17.71 -13.22
C GLU A 170 6.53 -18.41 -12.03
N GLY A 171 7.30 -19.07 -11.15
CA GLY A 171 6.81 -19.69 -9.92
C GLY A 171 6.50 -18.71 -8.78
N LEU A 172 7.24 -17.60 -8.67
CA LEU A 172 7.02 -16.51 -7.70
C LEU A 172 5.92 -15.53 -8.09
N THR A 173 5.18 -15.80 -9.17
CA THR A 173 3.86 -15.19 -9.31
C THR A 173 2.98 -15.46 -8.08
N ALA A 174 3.25 -16.53 -7.32
CA ALA A 174 2.71 -16.72 -5.99
C ALA A 174 3.30 -15.70 -5.01
N GLU A 175 2.49 -14.78 -4.49
CA GLU A 175 2.90 -13.81 -3.44
C GLU A 175 3.41 -14.44 -2.15
N SER A 176 3.04 -15.70 -1.92
CA SER A 176 3.22 -16.39 -0.65
C SER A 176 4.68 -16.45 -0.17
N PRO A 177 5.70 -16.79 -1.00
CA PRO A 177 7.09 -16.84 -0.56
C PRO A 177 7.69 -15.46 -0.27
N ILE A 178 7.39 -14.43 -1.07
CA ILE A 178 7.90 -13.08 -0.79
C ILE A 178 7.28 -12.55 0.50
N LYS A 179 5.96 -12.77 0.68
CA LYS A 179 5.28 -12.40 1.92
C LYS A 179 5.92 -13.11 3.12
N ALA A 180 6.12 -14.42 3.04
CA ALA A 180 6.78 -15.21 4.08
C ALA A 180 8.21 -14.73 4.39
N TYR A 181 8.98 -14.33 3.37
CA TYR A 181 10.31 -13.75 3.55
C TYR A 181 10.27 -12.42 4.31
N ILE A 182 9.33 -11.54 3.97
CA ILE A 182 9.20 -10.20 4.56
C ILE A 182 8.65 -10.27 5.99
N THR A 183 7.69 -11.16 6.24
CA THR A 183 7.06 -11.32 7.57
C THR A 183 7.78 -12.35 8.45
N GLY A 184 8.84 -12.98 7.95
CA GLY A 184 9.65 -13.93 8.69
C GLY A 184 10.29 -13.28 9.91
N ASP A 185 10.48 -14.07 10.95
CA ASP A 185 11.15 -13.67 12.18
C ASP A 185 12.46 -14.49 12.27
N PRO A 186 13.65 -13.87 12.31
CA PRO A 186 13.88 -12.43 12.47
C PRO A 186 13.59 -11.64 11.19
N VAL A 187 13.20 -10.38 11.35
CA VAL A 187 12.80 -9.52 10.23
C VAL A 187 14.03 -9.23 9.36
N PRO A 188 13.94 -9.38 8.02
CA PRO A 188 15.06 -9.08 7.13
C PRO A 188 15.53 -7.63 7.27
N ALA A 189 16.84 -7.41 7.13
CA ALA A 189 17.42 -6.08 7.06
C ALA A 189 16.75 -5.21 5.96
N VAL A 190 16.61 -3.91 6.25
CA VAL A 190 15.89 -2.94 5.41
C VAL A 190 16.38 -2.93 3.95
N ASP A 191 17.69 -2.92 3.74
CA ASP A 191 18.29 -2.94 2.40
C ASP A 191 17.85 -4.15 1.59
N ARG A 192 17.68 -5.30 2.24
CA ARG A 192 17.27 -6.54 1.57
C ARG A 192 15.81 -6.53 1.19
N ILE A 193 14.95 -5.93 2.02
CA ILE A 193 13.54 -5.75 1.66
C ILE A 193 13.48 -4.94 0.35
N ILE A 194 14.21 -3.82 0.27
CA ILE A 194 14.24 -2.97 -0.93
C ILE A 194 14.84 -3.72 -2.12
N LEU A 195 15.96 -4.43 -1.94
CA LEU A 195 16.61 -5.20 -3.01
C LEU A 195 15.68 -6.26 -3.58
N VAL A 196 14.90 -6.96 -2.75
CA VAL A 196 13.93 -7.96 -3.22
C VAL A 196 12.94 -7.34 -4.21
N PHE A 197 12.41 -6.14 -3.93
CA PHE A 197 11.50 -5.45 -4.86
C PHE A 197 12.22 -4.86 -6.08
N ARG A 198 13.45 -4.37 -5.89
CA ARG A 198 14.29 -3.82 -6.96
C ARG A 198 14.73 -4.88 -7.96
N ASP A 199 14.87 -6.14 -7.54
CA ASP A 199 15.34 -7.21 -8.42
C ASP A 199 14.18 -8.00 -9.06
N ILE A 200 12.92 -7.69 -8.71
CA ILE A 200 11.75 -8.27 -9.40
C ILE A 200 11.84 -7.87 -10.89
N PRO A 201 11.75 -8.82 -11.85
CA PRO A 201 11.83 -8.53 -13.27
C PRO A 201 10.67 -7.64 -13.68
N THR A 202 10.93 -6.86 -14.71
CA THR A 202 10.03 -5.82 -15.22
C THR A 202 8.62 -6.36 -15.52
N PHE A 203 8.52 -7.57 -16.06
CA PHE A 203 7.25 -8.22 -16.35
C PHE A 203 6.44 -8.58 -15.10
N SER A 204 7.11 -9.05 -14.04
CA SER A 204 6.43 -9.37 -12.78
C SER A 204 6.01 -8.12 -12.01
N ARG A 205 6.73 -6.99 -12.16
CA ARG A 205 6.31 -5.70 -11.56
C ARG A 205 4.98 -5.21 -12.07
N ALA A 206 4.68 -5.45 -13.35
CA ALA A 206 3.37 -5.10 -13.94
C ALA A 206 2.19 -5.82 -13.25
N LYS A 207 2.44 -7.02 -12.71
CA LYS A 207 1.44 -7.86 -12.04
C LYS A 207 1.60 -7.89 -10.52
N MET A 208 2.49 -7.07 -9.97
CA MET A 208 2.81 -7.12 -8.55
C MET A 208 1.58 -6.72 -7.72
N GLU A 209 1.19 -7.61 -6.81
CA GLU A 209 0.11 -7.32 -5.88
C GLU A 209 0.48 -6.19 -4.93
N THR A 210 -0.40 -5.20 -4.87
CA THR A 210 -0.20 -4.04 -4.00
C THR A 210 -0.17 -4.43 -2.52
N LYS A 211 -0.87 -5.51 -2.12
CA LYS A 211 -0.89 -6.02 -0.74
C LYS A 211 0.50 -6.39 -0.23
N LEU A 212 1.35 -6.92 -1.12
CA LEU A 212 2.72 -7.29 -0.79
C LEU A 212 3.56 -6.04 -0.48
N ALA A 213 3.46 -5.00 -1.31
CA ALA A 213 4.11 -3.72 -1.07
C ALA A 213 3.64 -3.05 0.23
N PHE A 214 2.34 -3.12 0.54
CA PHE A 214 1.81 -2.64 1.83
C PHE A 214 2.32 -3.45 3.03
N THR A 215 2.50 -4.76 2.87
CA THR A 215 3.05 -5.62 3.93
C THR A 215 4.51 -5.24 4.21
N ALA A 216 5.31 -5.07 3.15
CA ALA A 216 6.68 -4.59 3.24
C ALA A 216 6.77 -3.22 3.90
N LEU A 217 5.90 -2.30 3.49
CA LEU A 217 5.81 -0.96 4.05
C LEU A 217 5.51 -1.00 5.56
N ARG A 218 4.55 -1.83 5.97
CA ARG A 218 4.21 -2.00 7.39
C ARG A 218 5.40 -2.50 8.20
N VAL A 219 6.14 -3.48 7.68
CA VAL A 219 7.34 -4.01 8.35
C VAL A 219 8.42 -2.92 8.48
N LEU A 220 8.68 -2.15 7.43
CA LEU A 220 9.64 -1.04 7.48
C LEU A 220 9.26 0.03 8.51
N LEU A 221 7.98 0.41 8.55
CA LEU A 221 7.49 1.45 9.45
C LEU A 221 7.41 0.98 10.90
N GLN A 222 6.89 -0.23 11.17
CA GLN A 222 6.65 -0.68 12.55
C GLN A 222 7.85 -1.36 13.22
N LYS A 223 8.70 -2.04 12.44
CA LYS A 223 9.82 -2.83 13.00
C LYS A 223 11.15 -2.09 12.92
N HIS A 224 11.36 -1.30 11.86
CA HIS A 224 12.63 -0.61 11.64
C HIS A 224 12.57 0.90 11.86
N ASN A 225 11.38 1.51 11.89
CA ASN A 225 11.19 2.97 11.92
C ASN A 225 12.01 3.70 10.83
N ASP A 226 12.22 3.08 9.66
CA ASP A 226 13.01 3.66 8.56
C ASP A 226 12.11 4.22 7.45
N TYR A 227 11.81 5.51 7.58
CA TYR A 227 10.97 6.27 6.66
C TYR A 227 11.64 6.54 5.30
N TYR A 228 12.97 6.69 5.25
CA TYR A 228 13.67 6.96 3.99
C TYR A 228 13.58 5.75 3.06
N SER A 229 13.78 4.56 3.63
CA SER A 229 13.64 3.30 2.94
C SER A 229 12.19 3.01 2.54
N ALA A 230 11.21 3.46 3.32
CA ALA A 230 9.80 3.38 2.96
C ALA A 230 9.46 4.19 1.69
N PHE A 231 10.01 5.40 1.52
CA PHE A 231 9.84 6.16 0.28
C PHE A 231 10.51 5.48 -0.92
N LYS A 232 11.71 4.94 -0.72
CA LYS A 232 12.41 4.18 -1.77
C LYS A 232 11.63 2.93 -2.17
N LEU A 233 10.99 2.25 -1.22
CA LEU A 233 10.11 1.12 -1.49
C LEU A 233 8.94 1.55 -2.39
N ILE A 234 8.30 2.70 -2.14
CA ILE A 234 7.23 3.23 -3.01
C ILE A 234 7.73 3.44 -4.44
N ASP A 235 8.93 3.98 -4.60
CA ASP A 235 9.53 4.25 -5.91
C ASP A 235 9.88 3.00 -6.70
N GLU A 236 10.38 1.96 -6.02
CA GLU A 236 10.69 0.67 -6.65
C GLU A 236 9.42 -0.16 -6.94
N THR A 237 8.30 0.13 -6.26
CA THR A 237 7.06 -0.64 -6.35
C THR A 237 5.96 0.09 -7.14
N VAL A 238 5.09 0.83 -6.46
CA VAL A 238 3.84 1.40 -6.99
C VAL A 238 4.05 2.62 -7.87
N ASN A 239 5.19 3.32 -7.73
CA ASN A 239 5.57 4.45 -8.58
C ASN A 239 6.55 4.03 -9.69
N HIS A 240 6.80 2.73 -9.85
CA HIS A 240 7.68 2.24 -10.89
C HIS A 240 7.05 2.39 -12.28
N LYS A 241 7.84 2.81 -13.29
CA LYS A 241 7.36 3.07 -14.66
C LYS A 241 6.58 1.88 -15.27
N TYR A 242 7.10 0.65 -15.14
CA TYR A 242 6.41 -0.54 -15.66
C TYR A 242 5.09 -0.84 -14.95
N TYR A 243 5.00 -0.57 -13.65
CA TYR A 243 3.76 -0.73 -12.90
C TYR A 243 2.71 0.27 -13.39
N LEU A 244 3.10 1.54 -13.58
CA LEU A 244 2.22 2.59 -14.09
C LEU A 244 1.75 2.29 -15.53
N LEU A 245 2.64 1.86 -16.42
CA LEU A 245 2.29 1.46 -17.79
C LEU A 245 1.36 0.25 -17.80
N ALA A 246 1.59 -0.74 -16.94
CA ALA A 246 0.71 -1.90 -16.82
C ALA A 246 -0.68 -1.48 -16.36
N ARG A 247 -0.76 -0.60 -15.37
CA ARG A 247 -2.03 -0.06 -14.86
C ARG A 247 -2.76 0.79 -15.91
N GLU A 248 -2.03 1.62 -16.65
CA GLU A 248 -2.56 2.36 -17.80
C GLU A 248 -3.16 1.42 -18.83
N SER A 249 -2.40 0.38 -19.22
CA SER A 249 -2.89 -0.61 -20.18
C SER A 249 -4.11 -1.39 -19.66
N MET A 250 -4.17 -1.68 -18.35
CA MET A 250 -5.30 -2.36 -17.73
C MET A 250 -6.57 -1.51 -17.80
N LEU A 251 -6.48 -0.21 -17.48
CA LEU A 251 -7.62 0.69 -17.58
C LEU A 251 -8.06 0.89 -19.03
N LEU A 252 -7.10 1.07 -19.94
CA LEU A 252 -7.38 1.25 -21.37
C LEU A 252 -8.02 0.01 -22.00
N ARG A 253 -7.60 -1.20 -21.59
CA ARG A 253 -8.11 -2.47 -22.14
C ARG A 253 -9.40 -2.96 -21.51
N HIS A 254 -9.62 -2.73 -20.22
CA HIS A 254 -10.75 -3.32 -19.51
C HIS A 254 -11.81 -2.31 -19.11
N THR A 255 -11.43 -1.10 -18.71
CA THR A 255 -12.38 -0.13 -18.18
C THR A 255 -13.01 0.69 -19.28
N ILE A 256 -12.19 1.22 -20.19
CA ILE A 256 -12.68 2.08 -21.29
C ILE A 256 -13.61 1.31 -22.24
N PRO A 257 -13.31 0.08 -22.70
CA PRO A 257 -14.19 -0.63 -23.62
C PRO A 257 -15.49 -1.07 -22.95
N LYS A 258 -15.49 -1.36 -21.64
CA LYS A 258 -16.72 -1.66 -20.90
C LYS A 258 -17.61 -0.43 -20.78
N LEU A 259 -17.03 0.74 -20.48
CA LEU A 259 -17.77 2.00 -20.49
C LEU A 259 -18.28 2.34 -21.90
N GLY A 260 -17.44 2.17 -22.92
CA GLY A 260 -17.80 2.39 -24.31
C GLY A 260 -18.89 1.44 -24.80
N LEU A 261 -18.83 0.15 -24.46
CA LEU A 261 -19.85 -0.84 -24.78
C LEU A 261 -21.15 -0.57 -24.01
N TRP A 262 -21.06 -0.15 -22.75
CA TRP A 262 -22.22 0.26 -21.97
C TRP A 262 -22.91 1.48 -22.60
N TYR A 263 -22.13 2.49 -22.99
CA TYR A 263 -22.63 3.68 -23.68
C TYR A 263 -23.20 3.35 -25.08
N ALA A 264 -22.50 2.54 -25.87
CA ALA A 264 -22.95 2.13 -27.20
C ALA A 264 -24.17 1.22 -27.14
N GLY A 265 -24.24 0.30 -26.17
CA GLY A 265 -25.40 -0.55 -25.94
C GLY A 265 -26.62 0.26 -25.50
N PHE A 266 -26.40 1.25 -24.63
CA PHE A 266 -27.45 2.21 -24.26
C PHE A 266 -27.96 2.97 -25.49
N HIS A 267 -27.07 3.56 -26.30
CA HIS A 267 -27.46 4.25 -27.53
C HIS A 267 -28.10 3.34 -28.59
N GLY A 268 -27.63 2.09 -28.73
CA GLY A 268 -28.20 1.11 -29.65
C GLY A 268 -29.64 0.72 -29.29
N ILE A 269 -29.94 0.60 -27.99
CA ILE A 269 -31.32 0.39 -27.52
C ILE A 269 -32.21 1.57 -27.90
N ILE A 270 -31.70 2.81 -27.78
CA ILE A 270 -32.43 4.03 -28.19
C ILE A 270 -32.74 4.01 -29.69
N GLU A 271 -31.76 3.66 -30.53
CA GLU A 271 -31.92 3.69 -31.97
C GLU A 271 -32.82 2.56 -32.49
N ILE A 272 -32.62 1.32 -32.02
CA ILE A 272 -33.45 0.16 -32.38
C ILE A 272 -34.91 0.40 -31.98
N SER A 273 -35.13 0.97 -30.79
CA SER A 273 -36.49 1.22 -30.31
C SER A 273 -37.18 2.35 -31.10
N SER A 274 -36.41 3.30 -31.65
CA SER A 274 -36.95 4.35 -32.55
C SER A 274 -37.32 3.80 -33.94
N LEU A 275 -36.57 2.81 -34.44
CA LEU A 275 -36.86 2.13 -35.71
C LEU A 275 -38.08 1.22 -35.64
N LEU A 276 -38.32 0.58 -34.49
CA LEU A 276 -39.48 -0.30 -34.28
C LEU A 276 -40.79 0.47 -34.04
N ALA A 277 -40.72 1.78 -33.77
CA ALA A 277 -41.87 2.64 -33.48
C ALA A 277 -42.69 3.06 -34.72
N GLY A 278 -42.67 2.27 -35.80
CA GLY A 278 -43.39 2.54 -37.05
C GLY A 278 -44.92 2.45 -36.99
N VAL A 279 -45.53 2.49 -35.81
CA VAL A 279 -46.97 2.24 -35.62
C VAL A 279 -47.51 3.24 -34.58
N ASP A 280 -48.32 4.17 -35.07
CA ASP A 280 -49.21 5.05 -34.30
C ASP A 280 -48.57 6.24 -33.54
N SER A 281 -49.15 7.43 -33.71
CA SER A 281 -48.64 8.70 -33.14
C SER A 281 -48.68 8.70 -31.60
N THR A 282 -49.65 7.98 -31.02
CA THR A 282 -49.80 7.80 -29.58
C THR A 282 -48.64 7.00 -28.98
N PHE A 283 -48.10 6.03 -29.73
CA PHE A 283 -46.93 5.24 -29.32
C PHE A 283 -45.67 6.09 -29.32
N LEU A 284 -45.48 6.93 -30.35
CA LEU A 284 -44.37 7.89 -30.43
C LEU A 284 -44.30 8.84 -29.22
N ILE A 285 -45.45 9.32 -28.72
CA ILE A 285 -45.48 10.20 -27.53
C ILE A 285 -45.04 9.45 -26.27
N HIS A 286 -45.59 8.26 -26.01
CA HIS A 286 -45.21 7.47 -24.84
C HIS A 286 -43.75 7.00 -24.91
N TYR A 287 -43.30 6.64 -26.11
CA TYR A 287 -41.92 6.29 -26.39
C TYR A 287 -40.98 7.47 -26.08
N ASN A 288 -41.25 8.65 -26.61
CA ASN A 288 -40.43 9.84 -26.35
C ASN A 288 -40.37 10.18 -24.84
N MET A 289 -41.48 10.05 -24.12
CA MET A 289 -41.51 10.26 -22.66
C MET A 289 -40.68 9.20 -21.91
N PHE A 290 -40.72 7.94 -22.36
CA PHE A 290 -39.90 6.87 -21.82
C PHE A 290 -38.40 7.06 -22.12
N MET A 291 -38.06 7.50 -23.33
CA MET A 291 -36.68 7.80 -23.69
C MET A 291 -36.14 9.02 -22.93
N LEU A 292 -36.97 10.04 -22.71
CA LEU A 292 -36.62 11.18 -21.88
C LEU A 292 -36.38 10.76 -20.43
N SER A 293 -37.21 9.88 -19.87
CA SER A 293 -37.03 9.39 -18.50
C SER A 293 -35.78 8.52 -18.37
N ILE A 294 -35.50 7.64 -19.34
CA ILE A 294 -34.26 6.87 -19.36
C ILE A 294 -33.04 7.78 -19.53
N ALA A 295 -33.09 8.77 -20.43
CA ALA A 295 -32.01 9.73 -20.61
C ALA A 295 -31.76 10.49 -19.30
N TYR A 296 -32.80 10.95 -18.63
CA TYR A 296 -32.71 11.61 -17.33
C TYR A 296 -32.15 10.68 -16.24
N LEU A 297 -32.62 9.43 -16.16
CA LEU A 297 -32.10 8.43 -15.21
C LEU A 297 -30.64 8.07 -15.50
N SER A 298 -30.24 8.01 -16.78
CA SER A 298 -28.85 7.75 -17.17
C SER A 298 -27.94 8.94 -16.87
N ALA A 299 -28.43 10.17 -17.08
CA ALA A 299 -27.70 11.40 -16.77
C ALA A 299 -27.53 11.55 -15.26
N THR A 300 -28.59 11.31 -14.48
CA THR A 300 -28.53 11.31 -13.01
C THR A 300 -27.68 10.17 -12.48
N ALA A 301 -27.77 8.95 -13.01
CA ALA A 301 -26.89 7.85 -12.64
C ALA A 301 -25.42 8.14 -12.99
N SER A 302 -25.15 8.75 -14.15
CA SER A 302 -23.80 9.18 -14.54
C SER A 302 -23.29 10.30 -13.64
N PHE A 303 -24.13 11.26 -13.29
CA PHE A 303 -23.80 12.33 -12.36
C PHE A 303 -23.54 11.78 -10.95
N LEU A 304 -24.38 10.87 -10.45
CA LEU A 304 -24.18 10.18 -9.19
C LEU A 304 -22.94 9.31 -9.21
N MET A 305 -22.63 8.65 -10.33
CA MET A 305 -21.41 7.88 -10.48
C MET A 305 -20.18 8.79 -10.47
N ILE A 306 -20.20 9.92 -11.20
CA ILE A 306 -19.12 10.92 -11.19
C ILE A 306 -18.99 11.58 -9.81
N SER A 307 -20.11 11.89 -9.16
CA SER A 307 -20.17 12.49 -7.83
C SER A 307 -19.67 11.51 -6.78
N ASN A 308 -20.13 10.26 -6.79
CA ASN A 308 -19.68 9.19 -5.90
C ASN A 308 -18.21 8.82 -6.15
N MET A 309 -17.77 8.83 -7.41
CA MET A 309 -16.36 8.76 -7.74
C MET A 309 -15.61 9.95 -7.13
N ARG A 310 -16.14 11.17 -7.19
CA ARG A 310 -15.53 12.37 -6.61
C ARG A 310 -15.54 12.41 -5.08
N THR A 311 -16.55 11.84 -4.42
CA THR A 311 -16.72 11.89 -2.96
C THR A 311 -16.14 10.68 -2.25
N ASN A 312 -16.39 9.46 -2.74
CA ASN A 312 -16.07 8.23 -2.02
C ASN A 312 -14.93 7.42 -2.63
N PHE A 313 -14.73 7.50 -3.95
CA PHE A 313 -13.85 6.55 -4.65
C PHE A 313 -12.53 7.13 -5.13
N LEU A 314 -12.47 8.44 -5.27
CA LEU A 314 -11.34 9.12 -5.86
C LEU A 314 -10.83 10.21 -4.88
N LEU A 315 -9.92 9.83 -3.98
CA LEU A 315 -8.54 10.37 -4.01
C LEU A 315 -7.95 10.99 -2.74
N ASN A 316 -8.61 10.99 -1.59
CA ASN A 316 -7.95 11.47 -0.38
C ASN A 316 -7.70 10.29 0.57
N GLY A 317 -6.45 10.18 1.04
CA GLY A 317 -6.14 9.42 2.24
C GLY A 317 -6.65 10.19 3.46
N ASN A 318 -6.52 9.59 4.64
CA ASN A 318 -7.01 10.20 5.87
C ASN A 318 -6.22 11.49 6.18
N ARG A 319 -4.91 11.46 5.95
CA ARG A 319 -3.97 12.56 6.26
C ARG A 319 -3.34 13.15 5.01
N VAL A 320 -3.35 12.44 3.89
CA VAL A 320 -2.76 12.90 2.63
C VAL A 320 -3.80 13.03 1.53
N ARG A 321 -3.90 14.22 0.94
CA ARG A 321 -4.76 14.49 -0.23
C ARG A 321 -3.97 14.92 -1.44
N TRP A 322 -4.51 14.77 -2.64
CA TRP A 322 -3.87 15.37 -3.82
C TRP A 322 -4.07 16.88 -3.86
N ARG A 323 -3.16 17.56 -4.55
CA ARG A 323 -3.37 18.95 -4.95
C ARG A 323 -4.57 19.06 -5.89
N SER A 324 -5.35 20.12 -5.73
CA SER A 324 -6.53 20.40 -6.57
C SER A 324 -6.21 20.40 -8.08
N SER A 325 -5.00 20.81 -8.47
CA SER A 325 -4.54 20.87 -9.86
C SER A 325 -4.12 19.54 -10.49
N THR A 326 -4.08 18.43 -9.73
CA THR A 326 -3.72 17.13 -10.28
C THR A 326 -4.83 16.54 -11.13
N SER A 327 -4.49 16.02 -12.31
CA SER A 327 -5.47 15.41 -13.23
C SER A 327 -6.05 14.12 -12.66
N ILE A 328 -7.31 13.83 -12.98
CA ILE A 328 -8.04 12.64 -12.53
C ILE A 328 -7.34 11.35 -12.98
N SER A 329 -6.78 11.31 -14.19
CA SER A 329 -6.05 10.15 -14.71
C SER A 329 -4.81 9.84 -13.86
N TYR A 330 -3.98 10.85 -13.58
CA TYR A 330 -2.79 10.71 -12.72
C TYR A 330 -3.18 10.17 -11.35
N ARG A 331 -4.20 10.79 -10.77
CA ARG A 331 -4.84 10.44 -9.52
C ARG A 331 -5.28 8.96 -9.48
N ILE A 332 -5.92 8.45 -10.53
CA ILE A 332 -6.31 7.03 -10.63
C ILE A 332 -5.08 6.11 -10.73
N TYR A 333 -4.09 6.46 -11.57
CA TYR A 333 -2.89 5.64 -11.76
C TYR A 333 -2.05 5.54 -10.48
N HIS A 334 -1.96 6.64 -9.74
CA HIS A 334 -1.13 6.77 -8.55
C HIS A 334 -1.93 6.58 -7.24
N HIS A 335 -3.14 6.01 -7.29
CA HIS A 335 -3.97 5.79 -6.08
C HIS A 335 -3.29 4.94 -4.99
N ASN A 336 -2.50 3.93 -5.41
CA ASN A 336 -1.82 3.06 -4.45
C ASN A 336 -0.60 3.76 -3.81
N GLU A 337 0.04 4.66 -4.57
CA GLU A 337 1.08 5.53 -4.05
C GLU A 337 0.53 6.47 -2.97
N LEU A 338 -0.62 7.12 -3.22
CA LEU A 338 -1.28 7.95 -2.21
C LEU A 338 -1.54 7.18 -0.92
N LYS A 339 -2.13 5.98 -1.02
CA LYS A 339 -2.41 5.14 0.14
C LYS A 339 -1.15 4.74 0.91
N MET A 340 -0.03 4.48 0.22
CA MET A 340 1.24 4.19 0.89
C MET A 340 1.81 5.45 1.55
N MET A 341 1.77 6.60 0.88
CA MET A 341 2.18 7.89 1.43
C MET A 341 1.38 8.27 2.67
N ASP A 342 0.06 8.07 2.63
CA ASP A 342 -0.85 8.29 3.76
C ASP A 342 -0.45 7.45 4.97
N ARG A 343 -0.12 6.17 4.76
CA ARG A 343 0.37 5.28 5.84
C ARG A 343 1.72 5.70 6.39
N ILE A 344 2.63 6.22 5.57
CA ILE A 344 3.92 6.75 6.05
C ILE A 344 3.71 7.96 6.93
N VAL A 345 2.85 8.89 6.50
CA VAL A 345 2.52 10.11 7.28
C VAL A 345 1.87 9.75 8.59
N VAL A 346 0.84 8.89 8.57
CA VAL A 346 0.17 8.42 9.79
C VAL A 346 1.16 7.75 10.74
N ALA A 347 2.02 6.84 10.25
CA ALA A 347 3.01 6.20 11.10
C ALA A 347 4.09 7.16 11.62
N PHE A 348 4.41 8.22 10.89
CA PHE A 348 5.31 9.27 11.36
C PHE A 348 4.67 10.07 12.50
N GLU A 349 3.42 10.48 12.31
CA GLU A 349 2.68 11.23 13.32
C GLU A 349 2.42 10.41 14.59
N GLU A 350 2.08 9.13 14.45
CA GLU A 350 1.81 8.21 15.56
C GLU A 350 3.05 7.83 16.38
N THR A 351 4.26 7.93 15.83
CA THR A 351 5.46 7.43 16.52
C THR A 351 6.54 8.48 16.78
N MET A 352 6.60 9.55 15.98
CA MET A 352 7.64 10.57 16.03
C MET A 352 7.11 11.97 16.34
N GLU A 353 5.89 12.30 15.91
CA GLU A 353 5.31 13.62 16.14
C GLU A 353 4.48 13.65 17.42
N ARG A 354 4.65 14.72 18.21
CA ARG A 354 3.72 15.02 19.31
C ARG A 354 2.50 15.69 18.73
N ASN A 355 1.39 14.98 18.69
CA ASN A 355 0.08 15.53 18.36
C ASN A 355 -0.87 15.32 19.56
N PRO A 356 -2.06 15.94 19.58
CA PRO A 356 -3.02 15.77 20.68
C PRO A 356 -3.39 14.29 20.95
N MET A 357 -3.35 13.44 19.91
CA MET A 357 -3.63 12.00 20.02
C MET A 357 -2.48 11.19 20.63
N ASN A 358 -1.25 11.70 20.50
CA ASN A 358 0.00 11.01 20.78
C ASN A 358 0.81 11.69 21.89
N PHE A 359 0.20 12.65 22.58
CA PHE A 359 0.85 13.41 23.63
C PHE A 359 1.42 12.50 24.74
N HIS A 360 0.81 11.32 24.94
CA HIS A 360 1.18 10.36 25.97
C HIS A 360 2.34 9.41 25.62
N LEU A 361 2.71 9.21 24.35
CA LEU A 361 3.75 8.23 23.98
C LEU A 361 5.17 8.82 23.92
N GLY A 362 5.32 10.13 24.15
CA GLY A 362 6.64 10.76 24.22
C GLY A 362 7.47 10.17 25.36
N ARG A 363 8.63 9.58 25.06
CA ARG A 363 9.60 8.95 26.01
C ARG A 363 9.92 9.74 27.28
N ASP A 364 9.58 11.03 27.33
CA ASP A 364 9.89 11.94 28.41
C ASP A 364 8.98 11.77 29.64
N TRP A 365 7.84 11.07 29.54
CA TRP A 365 7.01 10.81 30.73
C TRP A 365 7.71 9.92 31.75
N VAL A 366 8.63 9.03 31.34
CA VAL A 366 9.42 8.25 32.32
C VAL A 366 10.29 9.16 33.16
N LEU A 367 10.88 10.20 32.57
CA LEU A 367 11.65 11.20 33.31
C LEU A 367 10.74 12.13 34.13
N GLN A 368 9.58 12.50 33.57
CA GLN A 368 8.62 13.37 34.25
C GLN A 368 7.92 12.66 35.42
N ASP A 369 7.71 11.35 35.35
CA ASP A 369 7.16 10.53 36.43
C ASP A 369 8.20 10.28 37.53
N ILE A 370 9.49 10.10 37.16
CA ILE A 370 10.58 10.05 38.15
C ILE A 370 10.74 11.39 38.86
N LEU A 371 10.67 12.51 38.13
CA LEU A 371 10.75 13.86 38.70
C LEU A 371 9.52 14.22 39.53
N SER A 372 8.31 13.91 39.06
CA SER A 372 7.07 14.19 39.80
C SER A 372 7.00 13.34 41.08
N GLN A 373 7.43 12.07 41.04
CA GLN A 373 7.54 11.24 42.24
C GLN A 373 8.59 11.75 43.22
N GLN A 374 9.74 12.24 42.74
CA GLN A 374 10.73 12.89 43.60
C GLN A 374 10.22 14.19 44.22
N MET A 375 9.47 15.00 43.47
CA MET A 375 8.94 16.27 43.97
C MET A 375 7.77 16.09 44.94
N LEU A 376 6.88 15.12 44.68
CA LEU A 376 5.81 14.74 45.62
C LEU A 376 6.36 14.20 46.94
N GLN A 377 7.49 13.49 46.92
CA GLN A 377 8.15 13.03 48.15
C GLN A 377 8.76 14.15 48.99
N GLN A 378 9.03 15.33 48.41
CA GLN A 378 9.65 16.44 49.14
C GLN A 378 8.66 17.45 49.74
N GLY A 379 7.35 17.30 49.49
CA GLY A 379 6.32 18.16 50.11
C GLY A 379 6.43 19.65 49.77
N ILE A 380 7.09 19.99 48.66
CA ILE A 380 7.31 21.38 48.24
C ILE A 380 6.10 21.82 47.41
N ILE A 381 5.26 22.66 48.00
CA ILE A 381 4.22 23.41 47.27
C ILE A 381 4.93 24.61 46.64
N LEU A 382 5.31 24.50 45.37
CA LEU A 382 5.84 25.62 44.60
C LEU A 382 4.65 26.44 44.06
N GLU A 383 4.45 27.64 44.60
CA GLU A 383 3.76 28.71 43.88
C GLU A 383 4.68 29.14 42.72
N GLU A 384 4.64 28.38 41.63
CA GLU A 384 5.57 28.56 40.51
C GLU A 384 5.05 29.66 39.57
N ASP A 385 5.93 30.63 39.32
CA ASP A 385 5.67 31.81 38.49
C ASP A 385 5.39 31.36 37.04
N VAL A 386 4.13 31.49 36.60
CA VAL A 386 3.61 31.00 35.31
C VAL A 386 4.46 31.48 34.11
N SER A 387 5.14 32.62 34.28
CA SER A 387 6.06 33.19 33.29
C SER A 387 7.28 32.30 32.99
N SER A 388 7.80 31.58 33.99
CA SER A 388 8.94 30.69 33.85
C SER A 388 8.59 29.40 33.10
N TYR A 389 7.37 28.88 33.31
CA TYR A 389 6.88 27.67 32.65
C TYR A 389 6.69 27.88 31.15
N GLN A 390 6.12 29.01 30.73
CA GLN A 390 5.97 29.35 29.30
C GLN A 390 7.31 29.47 28.58
N GLN A 391 8.34 29.98 29.26
CA GLN A 391 9.66 30.14 28.67
C GLN A 391 10.42 28.81 28.57
N GLU A 392 10.26 27.92 29.56
CA GLU A 392 10.81 26.57 29.53
C GLU A 392 10.07 25.68 28.53
N GLU A 393 8.74 25.84 28.41
CA GLU A 393 7.93 25.17 27.40
C GLU A 393 8.31 25.62 25.98
N GLN A 394 8.53 26.92 25.76
CA GLN A 394 9.10 27.42 24.50
C GLN A 394 10.47 26.83 24.20
N ARG A 395 11.37 26.74 25.19
CA ARG A 395 12.66 26.05 25.00
C ARG A 395 12.49 24.56 24.70
N ARG A 396 11.54 23.89 25.35
CA ARG A 396 11.24 22.46 25.10
C ARG A 396 10.63 22.23 23.71
N LEU A 397 9.82 23.17 23.23
CA LEU A 397 9.29 23.17 21.85
C LEU A 397 10.41 23.46 20.83
N GLU A 398 11.39 24.29 21.19
CA GLU A 398 12.58 24.55 20.37
C GLU A 398 13.58 23.40 20.37
N ILE A 399 13.64 22.55 21.40
CA ILE A 399 14.40 21.29 21.40
C ILE A 399 13.60 20.21 20.66
N THR A 400 13.17 20.51 19.43
CA THR A 400 12.79 19.44 18.50
C THR A 400 14.07 18.75 18.05
N ASP A 401 14.15 17.41 18.17
CA ASP A 401 15.32 16.65 17.71
C ASP A 401 15.59 17.05 16.24
N PRO A 402 16.79 17.58 15.91
CA PRO A 402 17.12 18.03 14.56
C PRO A 402 16.92 16.92 13.51
N LYS A 403 16.96 15.64 13.92
CA LYS A 403 16.64 14.50 13.06
C LYS A 403 15.16 14.43 12.70
N ILE A 404 14.26 14.64 13.66
CA ILE A 404 12.81 14.64 13.43
C ILE A 404 12.44 15.78 12.50
N ASP A 405 12.99 16.98 12.71
CA ASP A 405 12.75 18.11 11.82
C ASP A 405 13.29 17.90 10.41
N LYS A 406 14.47 17.28 10.28
CA LYS A 406 15.00 16.89 8.96
C LYS A 406 14.09 15.88 8.28
N LEU A 407 13.55 14.92 9.02
CA LEU A 407 12.61 13.93 8.49
C LEU A 407 11.28 14.58 8.10
N ARG A 408 10.69 15.44 8.94
CA ARG A 408 9.48 16.22 8.65
C ARG A 408 9.65 17.03 7.36
N LYS A 409 10.76 17.77 7.24
CA LYS A 409 11.11 18.50 6.01
C LYS A 409 11.21 17.57 4.80
N HIS A 410 11.78 16.38 4.97
CA HIS A 410 11.85 15.38 3.90
C HIS A 410 10.47 14.85 3.49
N ILE A 411 9.57 14.55 4.44
CA ILE A 411 8.20 14.11 4.16
C ILE A 411 7.44 15.18 3.37
N HIS A 412 7.49 16.45 3.81
CA HIS A 412 6.88 17.55 3.08
C HIS A 412 7.44 17.71 1.67
N HIS A 413 8.75 17.53 1.50
CA HIS A 413 9.39 17.55 0.20
C HIS A 413 8.85 16.42 -0.69
N GLN A 414 8.79 15.18 -0.19
CA GLN A 414 8.24 14.03 -0.91
C GLN A 414 6.78 14.25 -1.34
N LEU A 415 5.93 14.75 -0.43
CA LEU A 415 4.53 15.07 -0.73
C LEU A 415 4.42 16.13 -1.84
N ARG A 416 5.21 17.19 -1.75
CA ARG A 416 5.24 18.27 -2.74
C ARG A 416 5.66 17.76 -4.12
N THR A 417 6.71 16.93 -4.19
CA THR A 417 7.22 16.32 -5.42
C THR A 417 6.16 15.42 -6.07
N ARG A 418 5.40 14.67 -5.28
CA ARG A 418 4.34 13.76 -5.75
C ARG A 418 2.99 14.45 -5.98
N ARG A 419 2.93 15.79 -5.92
CA ARG A 419 1.71 16.60 -6.06
C ARG A 419 0.62 16.29 -5.03
N MET A 420 1.04 15.90 -3.83
CA MET A 420 0.19 15.69 -2.66
C MET A 420 0.31 16.87 -1.69
N MET A 421 -0.58 16.92 -0.71
CA MET A 421 -0.59 17.86 0.40
C MET A 421 -1.04 17.12 1.66
N LEU A 422 -0.52 17.54 2.81
CA LEU A 422 -1.10 17.12 4.09
C LEU A 422 -2.49 17.74 4.23
N GLN A 423 -3.38 16.96 4.81
CA GLN A 423 -4.69 17.37 5.26
C GLN A 423 -4.64 17.47 6.78
N GLU A 424 -5.11 18.58 7.31
CA GLU A 424 -5.27 18.75 8.75
C GLU A 424 -6.23 17.69 9.27
N ASP A 425 -5.94 17.15 10.45
CA ASP A 425 -6.79 16.10 11.02
C ASP A 425 -8.14 16.72 11.29
N GLU A 426 -9.21 15.94 11.21
CA GLU A 426 -10.53 16.45 11.60
C GLU A 426 -10.52 16.85 13.08
N LEU A 427 -9.85 16.06 13.92
CA LEU A 427 -9.69 16.33 15.35
C LEU A 427 -8.80 17.55 15.60
N GLU A 428 -7.70 17.69 14.88
CA GLU A 428 -6.82 18.86 14.98
C GLU A 428 -7.54 20.14 14.50
N SER A 429 -8.32 20.04 13.43
CA SER A 429 -9.17 21.13 12.94
C SER A 429 -10.23 21.50 13.98
N MET A 430 -10.86 20.50 14.59
CA MET A 430 -11.84 20.69 15.66
C MET A 430 -11.20 21.35 16.89
N PHE A 431 -10.00 20.93 17.30
CA PHE A 431 -9.26 21.58 18.38
C PHE A 431 -8.90 23.03 18.04
N LYS A 432 -8.43 23.31 16.82
CA LYS A 432 -8.15 24.68 16.38
C LYS A 432 -9.42 25.53 16.42
N GLU A 433 -10.55 24.99 15.96
CA GLU A 433 -11.84 25.66 15.99
C GLU A 433 -12.31 25.94 17.42
N TYR A 434 -12.20 24.95 18.32
CA TYR A 434 -12.47 25.09 19.74
C TYR A 434 -11.69 26.27 20.34
N TRP A 435 -10.37 26.30 20.10
CA TRP A 435 -9.52 27.38 20.61
C TRP A 435 -9.83 28.73 19.98
N MET A 436 -10.08 28.79 18.66
CA MET A 436 -10.43 30.05 17.98
C MET A 436 -11.77 30.62 18.45
N LYS A 437 -12.73 29.77 18.82
CA LYS A 437 -14.04 30.19 19.33
C LYS A 437 -14.09 30.36 20.85
N GLY A 438 -12.99 30.09 21.57
CA GLY A 438 -12.99 30.09 23.03
C GLY A 438 -13.95 29.06 23.64
N GLY A 439 -14.17 27.93 22.94
CA GLY A 439 -15.12 26.89 23.33
C GLY A 439 -16.58 27.16 22.98
N ASP A 440 -16.91 28.27 22.32
CA ASP A 440 -18.29 28.55 21.91
C ASP A 440 -18.77 27.54 20.84
N GLY A 441 -19.95 26.97 21.06
CA GLY A 441 -20.52 25.89 20.25
C GLY A 441 -19.93 24.51 20.49
N PHE A 442 -19.07 24.33 21.50
CA PHE A 442 -18.56 23.03 21.93
C PHE A 442 -19.17 22.65 23.28
N GLU A 443 -19.68 21.42 23.36
CA GLU A 443 -20.14 20.84 24.62
C GLU A 443 -19.00 20.04 25.25
N TRP A 444 -18.67 20.35 26.49
CA TRP A 444 -17.74 19.55 27.28
C TRP A 444 -18.45 18.28 27.71
N ALA A 445 -18.12 17.17 27.06
CA ALA A 445 -18.48 15.86 27.57
C ALA A 445 -17.61 15.55 28.79
N GLU A 446 -18.24 15.37 29.95
CA GLU A 446 -17.53 14.94 31.15
C GLU A 446 -16.92 13.54 30.91
N PRO A 447 -15.74 13.22 31.49
CA PRO A 447 -15.06 11.94 31.27
C PRO A 447 -15.88 10.70 31.63
N ASP A 448 -16.88 10.87 32.51
CA ASP A 448 -17.74 9.79 33.01
C ASP A 448 -18.99 9.58 32.14
N GLN A 449 -19.25 10.44 31.14
CA GLN A 449 -20.35 10.25 30.21
C GLN A 449 -20.05 9.06 29.28
N ASP A 450 -20.87 8.02 29.38
CA ASP A 450 -20.77 6.86 28.51
C ASP A 450 -20.99 7.30 27.05
N PRO A 451 -20.11 6.92 26.10
CA PRO A 451 -20.32 7.19 24.68
C PRO A 451 -21.71 6.79 24.17
N ALA A 452 -22.30 5.73 24.75
CA ALA A 452 -23.65 5.30 24.41
C ALA A 452 -24.74 6.29 24.85
N GLU A 453 -24.52 7.02 25.95
CA GLU A 453 -25.43 8.07 26.43
C GLU A 453 -25.34 9.31 25.54
N MET A 454 -24.12 9.72 25.14
CA MET A 454 -23.92 10.80 24.18
C MET A 454 -24.62 10.50 22.84
N GLU A 455 -24.53 9.27 22.35
CA GLU A 455 -25.21 8.88 21.10
C GLU A 455 -26.75 8.97 21.23
N ARG A 456 -27.30 8.68 22.42
CA ARG A 456 -28.74 8.85 22.70
C ARG A 456 -29.13 10.32 22.73
N VAL A 457 -28.34 11.18 23.36
CA VAL A 457 -28.58 12.62 23.40
C VAL A 457 -28.53 13.21 21.99
N LEU A 458 -27.50 12.87 21.20
CA LEU A 458 -27.37 13.32 19.80
C LEU A 458 -28.56 12.87 18.93
N LYS A 459 -29.02 11.62 19.10
CA LYS A 459 -30.23 11.14 18.40
C LYS A 459 -31.47 11.93 18.81
N GLN A 460 -31.62 12.29 20.08
CA GLN A 460 -32.73 13.10 20.57
C GLN A 460 -32.67 14.56 20.05
N VAL A 461 -31.49 15.18 20.06
CA VAL A 461 -31.29 16.55 19.55
C VAL A 461 -31.46 16.62 18.03
N GLY A 462 -30.99 15.61 17.30
CA GLY A 462 -31.19 15.48 15.85
C GLY A 462 -32.66 15.33 15.46
N THR A 463 -33.49 14.73 16.31
CA THR A 463 -34.95 14.67 16.08
C THR A 463 -35.70 15.96 16.44
N GLN A 464 -35.12 16.86 17.24
CA GLN A 464 -35.74 18.13 17.62
C GLN A 464 -35.34 19.31 16.73
N THR A 465 -34.34 19.13 15.88
CA THR A 465 -33.83 20.14 14.95
C THR A 465 -34.43 20.02 13.54
N GLU A 466 -35.66 19.49 13.41
CA GLU A 466 -36.47 19.89 12.26
C GLU A 466 -36.80 21.39 12.42
N PRO A 467 -36.43 22.26 11.46
CA PRO A 467 -36.72 23.67 11.55
C PRO A 467 -38.23 23.82 11.63
N ARG A 468 -38.75 24.29 12.77
CA ARG A 468 -40.14 24.76 12.86
C ARG A 468 -40.37 25.68 11.65
N PRO A 469 -41.34 25.39 10.77
CA PRO A 469 -41.62 26.26 9.64
C PRO A 469 -41.90 27.65 10.20
N VAL A 470 -41.05 28.61 9.86
CA VAL A 470 -41.26 30.00 10.23
C VAL A 470 -42.48 30.45 9.44
N THR A 471 -43.66 30.36 10.05
CA THR A 471 -44.88 30.97 9.53
C THR A 471 -44.64 32.47 9.55
N ARG A 472 -44.20 33.03 8.41
CA ARG A 472 -44.20 34.47 8.18
C ARG A 472 -45.66 34.93 8.26
N GLN A 473 -46.08 35.42 9.42
CA GLN A 473 -47.24 36.31 9.49
C GLN A 473 -46.87 37.58 8.73
N ILE A 474 -47.48 37.72 7.56
CA ILE A 474 -47.53 38.98 6.83
C ILE A 474 -48.55 39.82 7.58
N CYS A 475 -48.08 40.88 8.25
CA CYS A 475 -48.89 42.03 8.63
C CYS A 475 -48.77 43.09 7.53
#